data_AF-A0A537PUW9-F1
#
_entry.id   AF-A0A537PUW9-F1
#
_cell.length_a   1.000
_cell.length_b   1.000
_cell.length_c   1.000
_cell.angle_alpha   90.00
_cell.angle_beta   90.00
_cell.angle_gamma   90.00
#
_symmetry.space_group_name_H-M   'P 1'
#
loop_
_entity.id
_entity.type
_entity.pdbx_description
1 polymer ?
#
loop_
_entity_poly.entity_id
_entity_poly.type
_entity_poly.pdbx_seq_one_letter_code
_entity_poly.pdbx_strand_id
1 'polypeptide(L)'
;MANDEHDYKVGPGRPPLHTRFRKGQSGNPGGRGKKQLSALLADALNEPVFVTIDGERRKTTKREAVVLQLVDKSTSADLRATKMLIDMMKDVEHKVAAAAPPPEPRRLSDADKEVVQLFVERLRRQILAEMAAQRTEPVDVTGESPDDI
;
A
#
# COMPACT_ATOMS: atom_id res chain seq x y z
N MET A 1 13.75 -1.66 61.26
CA MET A 1 14.84 -1.90 60.30
C MET A 1 15.68 -3.00 60.90
N ALA A 2 15.63 -4.23 60.37
CA ALA A 2 16.45 -5.33 60.87
C ALA A 2 17.44 -5.72 59.77
N ASN A 3 18.72 -5.48 60.04
CA ASN A 3 19.86 -5.92 59.26
C ASN A 3 20.00 -7.45 59.41
N ASP A 4 19.56 -8.22 58.41
CA ASP A 4 19.82 -9.66 58.28
C ASP A 4 20.29 -10.02 56.86
N GLU A 5 21.01 -9.10 56.20
CA GLU A 5 21.44 -9.26 54.81
C GLU A 5 22.65 -10.19 54.65
N HIS A 6 23.31 -10.57 55.76
CA HIS A 6 24.56 -11.34 55.77
C HIS A 6 24.41 -12.87 55.91
N ASP A 7 23.20 -13.42 56.09
CA ASP A 7 22.99 -14.87 56.35
C ASP A 7 22.00 -15.57 55.39
N TYR A 8 21.59 -14.91 54.29
CA TYR A 8 20.66 -15.51 53.34
C TYR A 8 21.36 -16.44 52.32
N LYS A 9 21.24 -17.75 52.53
CA LYS A 9 21.74 -18.78 51.61
C LYS A 9 20.71 -19.17 50.55
N VAL A 10 21.05 -18.93 49.28
CA VAL A 10 20.26 -19.30 48.10
C VAL A 10 20.22 -20.84 47.95
N GLY A 11 19.06 -21.38 47.54
CA GLY A 11 18.85 -22.82 47.36
C GLY A 11 17.50 -23.15 46.72
N PRO A 12 17.12 -24.43 46.59
CA PRO A 12 15.84 -24.84 46.02
C PRO A 12 14.67 -24.20 46.78
N GLY A 13 13.81 -23.45 46.07
CA GLY A 13 12.71 -22.69 46.68
C GLY A 13 13.12 -21.42 47.43
N ARG A 14 14.41 -21.04 47.42
CA ARG A 14 14.97 -19.84 48.05
C ARG A 14 15.69 -18.96 47.02
N PRO A 15 14.94 -18.18 46.21
CA PRO A 15 15.53 -17.34 45.17
C PRO A 15 16.39 -16.21 45.77
N PRO A 16 17.39 -15.69 45.03
CA PRO A 16 18.22 -14.56 45.48
C PRO A 16 17.41 -13.32 45.87
N LEU A 17 17.85 -12.62 46.91
CA LEU A 17 17.11 -11.48 47.48
C LEU A 17 16.99 -10.29 46.54
N HIS A 18 17.95 -10.12 45.64
CA HIS A 18 18.03 -8.98 44.72
C HIS A 18 17.19 -9.16 43.45
N THR A 19 16.78 -10.40 43.11
CA THR A 19 15.97 -10.71 41.92
C THR A 19 14.50 -10.96 42.22
N ARG A 20 14.13 -11.21 43.49
CA ARG A 20 12.73 -11.43 43.88
C ARG A 20 11.89 -10.16 43.69
N PHE A 21 10.64 -10.35 43.28
CA PHE A 21 9.67 -9.26 43.27
C PHE A 21 9.39 -8.79 44.70
N ARG A 22 9.26 -7.46 44.88
CA ARG A 22 8.90 -6.88 46.17
C ARG A 22 7.46 -7.25 46.50
N LYS A 23 7.18 -7.52 47.78
CA LYS A 23 5.82 -7.81 48.25
C LYS A 23 4.89 -6.64 47.86
N GLY A 24 3.81 -6.93 47.14
CA GLY A 24 2.87 -5.93 46.62
C GLY A 24 3.22 -5.35 45.25
N GLN A 25 4.37 -5.72 44.67
CA GLN A 25 4.78 -5.30 43.33
C GLN A 25 4.80 -6.51 42.40
N SER A 26 3.90 -6.52 41.42
CA SER A 26 3.94 -7.48 40.31
C SER A 26 5.20 -7.23 39.46
N GLY A 27 5.83 -8.29 38.96
CA GLY A 27 6.90 -8.20 37.96
C GLY A 27 6.45 -7.62 36.61
N ASN A 28 5.13 -7.62 36.37
CA ASN A 28 4.50 -6.89 35.28
C ASN A 28 3.41 -5.96 35.85
N PRO A 29 3.77 -4.73 36.27
CA PRO A 29 2.83 -3.78 36.87
C PRO A 29 1.66 -3.41 35.95
N GLY A 30 1.88 -3.43 34.63
CA GLY A 30 0.85 -3.18 33.62
C GLY A 30 -0.06 -4.38 33.32
N GLY A 31 0.23 -5.54 33.91
CA GLY A 31 -0.48 -6.78 33.65
C GLY A 31 -0.38 -7.24 32.19
N ARG A 32 -1.16 -8.26 31.84
CA ARG A 32 -1.26 -8.68 30.43
C ARG A 32 -1.96 -7.58 29.65
N GLY A 33 -1.31 -7.04 28.62
CA GLY A 33 -1.92 -6.04 27.74
C GLY A 33 -3.24 -6.54 27.15
N LYS A 34 -4.24 -5.65 27.06
CA LYS A 34 -5.51 -5.95 26.40
C LYS A 34 -5.24 -6.23 24.92
N LYS A 35 -5.75 -7.35 24.39
CA LYS A 35 -5.68 -7.62 22.95
C LYS A 35 -6.45 -6.52 22.21
N GLN A 36 -5.83 -5.93 21.19
CA GLN A 36 -6.49 -5.00 20.29
C GLN A 36 -7.51 -5.73 19.43
N LEU A 37 -8.53 -5.02 18.93
CA LEU A 37 -9.57 -5.58 18.08
C LEU A 37 -8.96 -6.30 16.86
N SER A 38 -7.92 -5.75 16.26
CA SER A 38 -7.21 -6.36 15.13
C SER A 38 -6.64 -7.73 15.45
N ALA A 39 -6.04 -7.92 16.63
CA ALA A 39 -5.54 -9.21 17.07
C ALA A 39 -6.68 -10.21 17.32
N LEU A 40 -7.79 -9.77 17.94
CA LEU A 40 -8.96 -10.62 18.14
C LEU A 40 -9.61 -11.06 16.82
N LEU A 41 -9.69 -10.14 15.86
CA LEU A 41 -10.22 -10.42 14.52
C LEU A 41 -9.31 -11.39 13.77
N ALA A 42 -8.00 -11.19 13.80
CA ALA A 42 -7.03 -12.10 13.19
C ALA A 42 -7.13 -13.51 13.80
N ASP A 43 -7.19 -13.60 15.13
CA ASP A 43 -7.35 -14.87 15.85
C ASP A 43 -8.65 -15.58 15.41
N ALA A 44 -9.77 -14.86 15.40
CA ALA A 44 -11.07 -15.41 15.00
C ALA A 44 -11.07 -15.88 13.54
N LEU A 45 -10.49 -15.10 12.63
CA LEU A 45 -10.41 -15.44 11.20
C LEU A 45 -9.52 -16.67 10.92
N ASN A 46 -8.50 -16.90 11.74
CA ASN A 46 -7.59 -18.04 11.63
C ASN A 46 -8.11 -19.32 12.33
N GLU A 47 -9.25 -19.24 13.00
CA GLU A 47 -9.84 -20.39 13.67
C GLU A 47 -10.28 -21.46 12.65
N PRO A 48 -9.96 -22.75 12.87
CA PRO A 48 -10.34 -23.81 11.96
C PRO A 48 -11.83 -24.15 12.09
N VAL A 49 -12.49 -24.32 10.95
CA VAL A 49 -13.89 -24.73 10.80
C VAL A 49 -13.97 -25.86 9.79
N PHE A 50 -15.00 -26.69 9.92
CA PHE A 50 -15.31 -27.69 8.91
C PHE A 50 -16.36 -27.15 7.95
N VAL A 51 -16.04 -27.13 6.67
CA VAL A 51 -16.94 -26.70 5.58
C VAL A 51 -17.05 -27.85 4.58
N THR A 52 -18.24 -28.02 4.01
CA THR A 52 -18.46 -28.98 2.93
C THR A 52 -18.23 -28.29 1.60
N ILE A 53 -17.26 -28.78 0.83
CA ILE A 53 -16.89 -28.28 -0.50
C ILE A 53 -17.05 -29.46 -1.45
N ASP A 54 -17.86 -29.31 -2.50
CA ASP A 54 -18.12 -30.36 -3.49
C ASP A 54 -18.59 -31.71 -2.88
N GLY A 55 -19.35 -31.64 -1.79
CA GLY A 55 -19.85 -32.81 -1.07
C GLY A 55 -18.85 -33.43 -0.07
N GLU A 56 -17.59 -32.97 -0.05
CA GLU A 56 -16.58 -33.43 0.90
C GLU A 56 -16.42 -32.46 2.08
N ARG A 57 -16.41 -33.00 3.30
CA ARG A 57 -16.15 -32.20 4.50
C ARG A 57 -14.64 -31.97 4.66
N ARG A 58 -14.20 -30.72 4.52
CA ARG A 58 -12.80 -30.32 4.67
C ARG A 58 -12.62 -29.38 5.86
N LYS A 59 -11.44 -29.46 6.50
CA LYS A 59 -11.05 -28.53 7.56
C LYS A 59 -10.33 -27.34 6.93
N THR A 60 -10.88 -26.15 7.10
CA THR A 60 -10.37 -24.89 6.56
C THR A 60 -10.40 -23.82 7.63
N THR A 61 -9.83 -22.64 7.40
CA THR A 61 -9.97 -21.49 8.32
C THR A 61 -11.22 -20.67 8.01
N LYS A 62 -11.75 -19.93 8.99
CA LYS A 62 -12.91 -19.03 8.75
C LYS A 62 -12.67 -18.03 7.62
N ARG A 63 -11.46 -17.46 7.55
CA ARG A 63 -11.07 -16.56 6.45
C ARG A 63 -11.16 -17.23 5.07
N GLU A 64 -10.66 -18.47 4.94
CA GLU A 64 -10.68 -19.21 3.68
C GLU A 64 -12.11 -19.55 3.29
N ALA A 65 -12.94 -19.96 4.26
CA ALA A 65 -14.35 -20.23 4.04
C ALA A 65 -15.12 -19.00 3.55
N VAL A 66 -14.86 -17.82 4.14
CA VAL A 66 -15.49 -16.55 3.73
C VAL A 66 -15.06 -16.17 2.31
N VAL A 67 -13.77 -16.32 1.97
CA VAL A 67 -13.27 -16.02 0.63
C VAL A 67 -13.89 -16.96 -0.41
N LEU A 68 -13.96 -18.26 -0.12
CA LEU A 68 -14.60 -19.23 -1.00
C LEU A 68 -16.07 -18.85 -1.26
N GLN A 69 -16.83 -18.59 -0.19
CA GLN A 69 -18.23 -18.19 -0.31
C GLN A 69 -18.41 -16.86 -1.07
N LEU A 70 -17.48 -15.92 -0.91
CA LEU A 70 -17.49 -14.66 -1.65
C LEU A 70 -17.34 -14.92 -3.15
N VAL A 71 -16.38 -15.77 -3.54
CA VAL A 71 -16.17 -16.17 -4.94
C VAL A 71 -17.40 -16.88 -5.50
N ASP A 72 -17.96 -17.85 -4.77
CA ASP A 72 -19.16 -18.59 -5.19
C ASP A 72 -20.37 -17.66 -5.40
N LYS A 73 -20.54 -16.64 -4.55
CA LYS A 73 -21.60 -15.64 -4.73
C LYS A 73 -21.35 -14.73 -5.93
N SER A 74 -20.09 -14.39 -6.20
CA SER A 74 -19.74 -13.61 -7.38
C SER A 74 -20.01 -14.37 -8.68
N THR A 75 -19.77 -15.69 -8.71
CA THR A 75 -20.11 -16.52 -9.88
C THR A 75 -21.62 -16.67 -10.06
N SER A 76 -22.40 -16.60 -8.99
CA SER A 76 -23.88 -16.61 -9.05
C SER A 76 -24.53 -15.24 -9.37
N ALA A 77 -23.79 -14.30 -9.96
CA ALA A 77 -24.26 -12.96 -10.37
C ALA A 77 -24.74 -12.03 -9.23
N ASP A 78 -24.27 -12.22 -7.99
CA ASP A 78 -24.47 -11.23 -6.92
C ASP A 78 -23.57 -10.01 -7.15
N LEU A 79 -24.17 -8.91 -7.61
CA LEU A 79 -23.45 -7.66 -7.92
C LEU A 79 -22.65 -7.11 -6.72
N ARG A 80 -23.14 -7.30 -5.49
CA ARG A 80 -22.44 -6.82 -4.29
C ARG A 80 -21.22 -7.67 -3.99
N ALA A 81 -21.35 -8.99 -4.07
CA ALA A 81 -20.23 -9.91 -3.93
C ALA A 81 -19.17 -9.66 -5.01
N THR A 82 -19.59 -9.53 -6.27
CA THR A 82 -18.69 -9.25 -7.40
C THR A 82 -17.94 -7.95 -7.23
N LYS A 83 -18.62 -6.88 -6.78
CA LYS A 83 -17.93 -5.62 -6.46
C LYS A 83 -16.87 -5.80 -5.38
N MET A 84 -17.21 -6.44 -4.25
CA MET A 84 -16.27 -6.68 -3.16
C MET A 84 -15.06 -7.50 -3.62
N LEU A 85 -15.27 -8.51 -4.47
CA LEU A 85 -14.21 -9.32 -5.03
C LEU A 85 -13.27 -8.50 -5.94
N ILE A 86 -13.83 -7.67 -6.83
CA ILE A 86 -13.05 -6.79 -7.72
C ILE A 86 -12.21 -5.80 -6.89
N ASP A 87 -12.79 -5.20 -5.85
CA ASP A 87 -12.07 -4.26 -4.98
C ASP A 87 -10.90 -4.97 -4.27
N MET A 88 -11.12 -6.20 -3.77
CA MET A 88 -10.05 -7.01 -3.18
C MET A 88 -8.94 -7.38 -4.19
N MET A 89 -9.30 -7.71 -5.44
CA MET A 89 -8.32 -8.02 -6.48
C MET A 89 -7.41 -6.83 -6.78
N LYS A 90 -8.00 -5.63 -6.92
CA LYS A 90 -7.23 -4.39 -7.12
C LYS A 90 -6.27 -4.12 -5.95
N ASP A 91 -6.74 -4.28 -4.71
CA ASP A 91 -5.89 -4.08 -3.53
C ASP A 91 -4.70 -5.05 -3.50
N VAL A 92 -4.91 -6.31 -3.91
CA VAL A 92 -3.84 -7.31 -4.01
C VAL A 92 -2.85 -6.92 -5.11
N GLU A 93 -3.32 -6.56 -6.29
CA GLU A 93 -2.47 -6.11 -7.40
C GLU A 93 -1.63 -4.88 -7.01
N HIS A 94 -2.24 -3.90 -6.34
CA HIS A 94 -1.53 -2.71 -5.85
C HIS A 94 -0.46 -3.05 -4.82
N LYS A 95 -0.74 -3.97 -3.88
CA LYS A 95 0.24 -4.42 -2.89
C LYS A 95 1.39 -5.19 -3.53
N VAL A 96 1.10 -6.04 -4.52
CA VAL A 96 2.13 -6.77 -5.28
C VAL A 96 2.98 -5.80 -6.09
N ALA A 97 2.37 -4.81 -6.74
CA ALA A 97 3.09 -3.76 -7.48
C ALA A 97 3.97 -2.89 -6.57
N ALA A 98 3.53 -2.63 -5.33
CA ALA A 98 4.31 -1.89 -4.34
C ALA A 98 5.43 -2.72 -3.68
N ALA A 99 5.27 -4.05 -3.62
CA ALA A 99 6.27 -4.96 -3.05
C ALA A 99 7.32 -5.40 -4.09
N ALA A 100 7.02 -5.31 -5.38
CA ALA A 100 8.00 -5.44 -6.44
C ALA A 100 8.92 -4.20 -6.44
N PRO A 101 10.25 -4.37 -6.62
CA PRO A 101 11.09 -3.21 -6.91
C PRO A 101 10.49 -2.48 -8.11
N PRO A 102 10.44 -1.13 -8.12
CA PRO A 102 9.96 -0.38 -9.26
C PRO A 102 10.63 -0.95 -10.51
N PRO A 103 9.89 -1.31 -11.57
CA PRO A 103 10.53 -1.71 -12.80
C PRO A 103 11.52 -0.59 -13.16
N GLU A 104 12.79 -0.95 -13.39
CA GLU A 104 13.77 0.04 -13.82
C GLU A 104 13.13 0.84 -14.97
N PRO A 105 13.16 2.18 -14.92
CA PRO A 105 12.56 2.97 -15.97
C PRO A 105 13.09 2.44 -17.30
N ARG A 106 12.18 2.00 -18.18
CA ARG A 106 12.55 1.44 -19.48
C ARG A 106 13.54 2.40 -20.12
N ARG A 107 14.79 1.97 -20.24
CA ARG A 107 15.81 2.76 -20.93
C ARG A 107 15.36 2.86 -22.38
N LEU A 108 15.17 4.08 -22.85
CA LEU A 108 14.86 4.33 -24.26
C LEU A 108 15.93 3.64 -25.11
N SER A 109 15.48 2.80 -26.05
CA SER A 109 16.35 2.20 -27.04
C SER A 109 16.92 3.29 -27.96
N ASP A 110 17.96 2.97 -28.72
CA ASP A 110 18.52 3.94 -29.66
C ASP A 110 17.51 4.32 -30.75
N ALA A 111 16.65 3.38 -31.16
CA ALA A 111 15.53 3.65 -32.06
C ALA A 111 14.52 4.66 -31.47
N ASP A 112 14.21 4.55 -30.17
CA ASP A 112 13.29 5.50 -29.51
C ASP A 112 13.89 6.92 -29.48
N LYS A 113 15.20 7.03 -29.29
CA LYS A 113 15.91 8.32 -29.30
C LYS A 113 15.88 8.96 -30.69
N GLU A 114 16.03 8.17 -31.75
CA GLU A 114 15.93 8.65 -33.13
C GLU A 114 14.54 9.22 -33.44
N VAL A 115 13.48 8.52 -33.03
CA VAL A 115 12.10 9.00 -33.22
C VAL A 115 11.87 10.31 -32.47
N VAL A 116 12.37 10.42 -31.23
CA VAL A 116 12.28 11.67 -30.43
C VAL A 116 13.06 12.80 -31.11
N GLN A 117 14.25 12.54 -31.65
CA GLN A 117 15.05 13.55 -32.36
C GLN A 117 14.33 14.05 -33.62
N LEU A 118 13.79 13.15 -34.44
CA LEU A 118 13.01 13.51 -35.62
C LEU A 118 11.79 14.36 -35.26
N PHE A 119 11.12 14.04 -34.15
CA PHE A 119 9.98 14.81 -33.66
C PHE A 119 10.39 16.22 -33.19
N VAL A 120 11.48 16.34 -32.44
CA VAL A 120 12.04 17.63 -32.00
C VAL A 120 12.45 18.49 -33.20
N GLU A 121 13.09 17.91 -34.21
CA GLU A 121 13.46 18.64 -35.43
C GLU A 121 12.25 19.12 -36.21
N ARG A 122 11.21 18.28 -36.34
CA ARG A 122 9.95 18.67 -36.97
C ARG A 122 9.30 19.84 -36.25
N LEU A 123 9.22 19.79 -34.92
CA LEU A 123 8.66 20.87 -34.10
C LEU A 123 9.47 22.16 -34.26
N ARG A 124 10.81 22.09 -34.22
CA ARG A 124 11.68 23.26 -34.44
C ARG A 124 11.43 23.90 -35.79
N ARG A 125 11.29 23.10 -36.86
CA ARG A 125 10.98 23.61 -38.20
C ARG A 125 9.61 24.30 -38.25
N GLN A 126 8.59 23.73 -37.62
CA GLN A 126 7.26 24.36 -37.55
C GLN A 126 7.30 25.69 -36.79
N ILE A 127 7.92 25.73 -35.61
CA ILE A 127 8.03 26.96 -34.81
C ILE A 127 8.79 28.04 -35.60
N LEU A 128 9.90 27.69 -36.25
CA LEU A 128 10.66 28.65 -37.05
C LEU A 128 9.87 29.15 -38.27
N ALA A 129 9.08 28.30 -38.91
CA ALA A 129 8.22 28.68 -40.02
C ALA A 129 7.06 29.61 -39.57
N GLU A 130 6.43 29.31 -38.42
CA GLU A 130 5.40 30.16 -37.82
C GLU A 130 5.96 31.52 -37.38
N MET A 131 7.14 31.54 -36.75
CA MET A 131 7.81 32.78 -36.35
C MET A 131 8.25 33.63 -37.55
N ALA A 132 8.65 32.99 -38.65
CA ALA A 132 8.98 33.70 -39.90
C ALA A 132 7.72 34.28 -40.55
N ALA A 133 6.62 33.53 -40.58
CA ALA A 133 5.33 34.00 -41.12
C ALA A 133 4.73 35.16 -40.31
N GLN A 134 4.87 35.15 -38.98
CA GLN A 134 4.41 36.24 -38.10
C GLN A 134 5.27 37.51 -38.20
N ARG A 135 6.52 37.42 -38.67
CA ARG A 135 7.41 38.57 -38.88
C ARG A 135 7.16 39.32 -40.19
N THR A 136 6.40 38.74 -41.12
CA THR A 136 6.17 39.29 -42.47
C THR A 136 4.82 39.97 -42.67
N GLU A 137 3.97 40.04 -41.64
CA GLU A 137 2.74 40.85 -41.68
C GLU A 137 3.10 42.35 -41.52
N PRO A 138 2.92 43.20 -42.56
CA PRO A 138 3.16 44.62 -42.41
C PRO A 138 2.05 45.22 -41.56
N VAL A 139 2.43 45.90 -40.48
CA VAL A 139 1.56 46.81 -39.73
C VAL A 139 1.25 48.00 -40.65
N ASP A 140 0.18 47.91 -41.42
CA ASP A 140 -0.38 49.04 -42.17
C ASP A 140 -1.17 49.93 -41.19
N VAL A 141 -0.48 50.91 -40.60
CA VAL A 141 -1.13 52.07 -39.98
C VAL A 141 -0.93 53.21 -40.96
N THR A 142 -1.91 53.34 -41.85
CA THR A 142 -2.08 54.46 -42.77
C THR A 142 -2.11 55.76 -41.95
N GLY A 143 -1.06 56.56 -42.12
CA GLY A 143 -0.97 57.91 -41.59
C GLY A 143 -1.95 58.85 -42.30
N GLU A 144 -2.54 59.74 -41.50
CA GLU A 144 -3.42 60.83 -41.86
C GLU A 144 -3.04 61.55 -43.17
N SER A 145 -4.06 61.75 -44.00
CA SER A 145 -4.07 62.71 -45.10
C SER A 145 -3.83 64.13 -44.60
N PRO A 146 -3.02 64.95 -45.29
CA PRO A 146 -3.00 66.38 -45.10
C PRO A 146 -4.12 67.02 -45.94
N ASP A 147 -5.16 67.52 -45.27
CA ASP A 147 -6.19 68.38 -45.88
C ASP A 147 -5.65 69.80 -46.10
N ASP A 148 -6.07 70.36 -47.24
CA ASP A 148 -5.83 71.70 -47.76
C ASP A 148 -6.19 72.85 -46.79
N ILE A 149 -5.32 73.89 -46.74
CA ILE A 149 -5.57 75.35 -46.94
C ILE A 149 -4.31 76.15 -46.56
#